data_AF-A0A8H4JX98-F1
#
_entry.id   AF-A0A8H4JX98-F1
#
_cell.length_a   1.000
_cell.length_b   1.000
_cell.length_c   1.000
_cell.angle_alpha   90.00
_cell.angle_beta   90.00
_cell.angle_gamma   90.00
#
_symmetry.space_group_name_H-M   'P 1'
#
loop_
_entity.id
_entity.type
_entity.pdbx_description
1 polymer ?
#
loop_
_entity_poly.entity_id
_entity_poly.type
_entity_poly.pdbx_seq_one_letter_code
_entity_poly.pdbx_strand_id
1 'polypeptide(L)'
;MAQSMLADAPKCAVDCLTELLSNKEYAEMGQEAMCSSKPFAKAMGGCLMVKCSMRQTMDRDMIAVTCNGQANICSQLFIVIEVLYLTALVLVKAAILCFFLRIFPDHKFRIVVKGTMVFNALIWVGFFIFVFFQIQPFSLFWNGWQQKKGHLILTGFTNFTLPLAGINLVLDIWMLILPMSQLWGMGLKLKKKLGVISMFSVGIL
;
A
#
# COMPACT_ATOMS: atom_id res chain seq x y z
N MET A 1 20.51 25.71 4.05
CA MET A 1 19.64 24.74 3.34
C MET A 1 19.53 23.40 4.08
N ALA A 2 20.59 22.88 4.72
CA ALA A 2 20.52 21.70 5.61
C ALA A 2 19.58 21.87 6.82
N GLN A 3 19.63 23.04 7.46
CA GLN A 3 18.88 23.33 8.68
C GLN A 3 17.36 23.45 8.47
N SER A 4 16.90 23.80 7.26
CA SER A 4 15.47 23.87 6.95
C SER A 4 14.85 22.49 6.70
N MET A 5 15.63 21.52 6.20
CA MET A 5 15.15 20.14 5.95
C MET A 5 15.05 19.31 7.24
N LEU A 6 15.83 19.66 8.27
CA LEU A 6 15.81 19.02 9.59
C LEU A 6 14.70 19.55 10.50
N ALA A 7 14.20 20.76 10.24
CA ALA A 7 13.21 21.42 11.09
C ALA A 7 11.79 20.84 10.94
N ASP A 8 11.45 20.30 9.76
CA ASP A 8 10.16 19.68 9.46
C ASP A 8 10.20 18.14 9.50
N ALA A 9 11.34 17.53 9.81
CA ALA A 9 11.47 16.07 9.84
C ALA A 9 10.78 15.47 11.10
N PRO A 10 10.13 14.30 10.99
CA PRO A 10 9.55 13.61 12.13
C PRO A 10 10.64 13.24 13.14
N LYS A 11 10.36 13.41 14.45
CA LYS A 11 11.32 13.19 15.53
C LYS A 11 12.04 11.82 15.46
N CYS A 12 11.31 10.77 15.06
CA CYS A 12 11.88 9.43 14.91
C CYS A 12 13.00 9.35 13.84
N ALA A 13 12.89 10.14 12.77
CA ALA A 13 13.89 10.20 11.71
C ALA A 13 15.12 11.00 12.15
N VAL A 14 14.92 12.06 12.95
CA VAL A 14 16.01 12.83 13.56
C VAL A 14 16.81 11.97 14.55
N ASP A 15 16.14 11.15 15.35
CA ASP A 15 16.80 10.19 16.25
C ASP A 15 17.66 9.19 15.47
N CYS A 16 17.13 8.60 14.39
CA CYS A 16 17.90 7.71 13.52
C CYS A 16 19.11 8.39 12.86
N LEU A 17 18.92 9.63 12.39
CA LEU A 17 19.99 10.38 11.75
C LEU A 17 21.10 10.73 12.74
N THR A 18 20.76 11.18 13.95
CA THR A 18 21.74 11.49 15.00
C THR A 18 22.49 10.24 15.46
N GLU A 19 21.84 9.09 15.52
CA GLU A 19 22.47 7.81 15.82
C GLU A 19 23.48 7.40 14.74
N LEU A 20 23.16 7.60 13.46
CA LEU A 20 24.07 7.30 12.34
C LEU A 20 25.23 8.29 12.22
N LEU A 21 24.97 9.58 12.45
CA LEU A 21 26.01 10.62 12.45
C LEU A 21 26.94 10.53 13.65
N SER A 22 26.63 9.73 14.68
CA SER A 22 27.57 9.44 15.76
C SER A 22 28.76 8.59 15.29
N ASN A 23 28.66 7.93 14.13
CA ASN A 23 29.79 7.24 13.52
C ASN A 23 30.60 8.21 12.65
N LYS A 24 31.91 8.28 12.93
CA LYS A 24 32.85 9.17 12.23
C LYS A 24 32.85 8.97 10.71
N GLU A 25 32.67 7.75 10.23
CA GLU A 25 32.62 7.44 8.79
C GLU A 25 31.49 8.19 8.07
N TYR A 26 30.33 8.33 8.73
CA TYR A 26 29.19 9.06 8.18
C TYR A 26 29.27 10.55 8.49
N ALA A 27 29.78 10.95 9.65
CA ALA A 27 29.87 12.36 10.06
C ALA A 27 30.75 13.23 9.16
N GLU A 28 31.78 12.64 8.55
CA GLU A 28 32.71 13.34 7.65
C GLU A 28 32.19 13.42 6.21
N MET A 29 31.13 12.68 5.86
CA MET A 29 30.53 12.76 4.53
C MET A 29 29.69 14.03 4.36
N GLY A 30 29.85 14.68 3.20
CA GLY A 30 28.97 15.79 2.81
C GLY A 30 27.54 15.30 2.52
N GLN A 31 26.56 16.20 2.57
CA GLN A 31 25.14 15.86 2.38
C GLN A 31 24.84 15.17 1.04
N GLU A 32 25.49 15.61 -0.06
CA GLU A 32 25.32 14.98 -1.37
C GLU A 32 25.91 13.55 -1.42
N ALA A 33 27.05 13.34 -0.73
CA ALA A 33 27.67 12.03 -0.62
C ALA A 33 26.82 11.08 0.25
N MET A 34 26.23 11.58 1.34
CA MET A 34 25.28 10.83 2.16
C MET A 34 24.10 10.33 1.34
N CYS A 35 23.47 11.20 0.54
CA CYS A 35 22.32 10.86 -0.30
C CYS A 35 22.66 9.87 -1.43
N SER A 36 23.88 9.93 -1.97
CA SER A 36 24.33 8.99 -3.02
C SER A 36 24.89 7.68 -2.46
N SER A 37 25.24 7.62 -1.18
CA SER A 37 25.89 6.45 -0.59
C SER A 37 24.88 5.36 -0.22
N LYS A 38 24.98 4.22 -0.92
CA LYS A 38 24.23 2.99 -0.61
C LYS A 38 24.33 2.53 0.86
N PRO A 39 25.51 2.54 1.53
CA PRO A 39 25.61 2.06 2.91
C PRO A 39 24.83 2.94 3.89
N PHE A 40 24.91 4.26 3.74
CA PHE A 40 24.14 5.19 4.55
C PHE A 40 22.63 5.03 4.32
N ALA A 41 22.20 4.97 3.06
CA ALA A 41 20.78 4.78 2.72
C ALA A 41 20.21 3.47 3.30
N LYS A 42 21.00 2.39 3.29
CA LYS A 42 20.61 1.09 3.88
C LYS A 42 20.54 1.17 5.40
N ALA A 43 21.51 1.82 6.06
CA ALA A 43 21.54 1.97 7.51
C ALA A 43 20.39 2.88 8.01
N MET A 44 20.15 3.99 7.32
CA MET A 44 19.05 4.90 7.60
C MET A 44 17.70 4.24 7.35
N GLY A 45 17.51 3.57 6.21
CA GLY A 45 16.30 2.80 5.93
C GLY A 45 16.05 1.69 6.95
N GLY A 46 17.11 1.00 7.41
CA GLY A 46 17.02 0.00 8.47
C GLY A 46 16.55 0.59 9.80
N CYS A 47 17.14 1.72 10.23
CA CYS A 47 16.73 2.39 11.46
C CYS A 47 15.29 2.90 11.39
N LEU A 48 14.90 3.51 10.27
CA LEU A 48 13.55 4.03 10.05
C LEU A 48 12.49 2.93 10.12
N MET A 49 12.76 1.75 9.54
CA MET A 49 11.84 0.60 9.61
C MET A 49 11.65 0.06 11.03
N VAL A 50 12.63 0.25 11.93
CA VAL A 50 12.59 -0.23 13.32
C VAL A 50 12.00 0.82 14.26
N LYS A 51 12.34 2.10 14.08
CA LYS A 51 12.04 3.19 15.02
C LYS A 51 10.85 4.05 14.60
N CYS A 52 10.54 4.14 13.32
CA CYS A 52 9.42 4.92 12.82
C CYS A 52 8.22 4.02 12.49
N SER A 53 7.01 4.52 12.76
CA SER A 53 5.79 3.87 12.29
C SER A 53 5.68 3.99 10.77
N MET A 54 5.04 3.02 10.12
CA MET A 54 4.71 3.07 8.69
C MET A 54 4.01 4.39 8.28
N ARG A 55 3.25 5.00 9.20
CA ARG A 55 2.58 6.28 8.94
C ARG A 55 3.53 7.48 8.89
N GLN A 56 4.64 7.40 9.63
CA GLN A 56 5.66 8.46 9.68
C GLN A 56 6.67 8.33 8.54
N THR A 57 6.92 7.10 8.06
CA THR A 57 7.82 6.86 6.92
C THR A 57 7.20 7.26 5.59
N MET A 58 5.88 7.17 5.49
CA MET A 58 5.10 7.65 4.36
C MET A 58 4.76 9.15 4.45
N ASP A 59 5.24 9.84 5.49
CA ASP A 59 5.02 11.27 5.63
C ASP A 59 5.76 12.03 4.51
N ARG A 60 5.11 13.06 3.98
CA ARG A 60 5.59 13.86 2.84
C ARG A 60 7.00 14.39 3.09
N ASP A 61 7.27 14.76 4.33
CA ASP A 61 8.52 15.43 4.70
C ASP A 61 9.68 14.42 4.73
N MET A 62 9.41 13.15 5.07
CA MET A 62 10.40 12.08 5.03
C MET A 62 10.71 11.61 3.60
N ILE A 63 9.70 11.57 2.71
CA ILE A 63 9.89 11.27 1.29
C ILE A 63 10.72 12.35 0.61
N ALA A 64 10.50 13.63 0.94
CA ALA A 64 11.28 14.74 0.41
C ALA A 64 12.75 14.70 0.83
N VAL A 65 13.04 14.34 2.09
CA VAL A 65 14.41 14.19 2.61
C VAL A 65 15.17 13.06 1.93
N THR A 66 14.49 11.96 1.58
CA THR A 66 15.11 10.79 0.92
C THR A 66 15.43 11.05 -0.57
N CYS A 67 14.71 11.97 -1.22
CA CYS A 67 14.77 12.20 -2.68
C CYS A 67 15.38 13.55 -3.07
N ASN A 68 16.35 14.08 -2.30
CA ASN A 68 17.01 15.35 -2.61
C ASN A 68 17.85 15.25 -3.91
N GLY A 69 17.23 15.59 -5.06
CA GLY A 69 17.85 15.62 -6.39
C GLY A 69 17.00 15.05 -7.54
N GLN A 70 16.01 14.20 -7.26
CA GLN A 70 15.17 13.53 -8.28
C GLN A 70 13.72 13.36 -7.81
N ALA A 71 13.12 14.43 -7.32
CA ALA A 71 11.81 14.32 -6.72
C ALA A 71 10.74 13.86 -7.76
N ASN A 72 10.91 14.21 -9.04
CA ASN A 72 9.99 13.85 -10.12
C ASN A 72 9.93 12.33 -10.37
N ILE A 73 11.05 11.63 -10.22
CA ILE A 73 11.12 10.18 -10.40
C ILE A 73 10.51 9.45 -9.19
N CYS A 74 10.80 9.90 -7.97
CA CYS A 74 10.28 9.25 -6.76
C CYS A 74 8.74 9.24 -6.70
N SER A 75 8.10 10.37 -7.05
CA SER A 75 6.63 10.46 -7.05
C SER A 75 5.97 9.55 -8.09
N GLN A 76 6.57 9.45 -9.28
CA GLN A 76 6.10 8.54 -10.34
C GLN A 76 6.24 7.09 -9.92
N LEU A 77 7.38 6.72 -9.33
CA LEU A 77 7.62 5.35 -8.87
C LEU A 77 6.63 4.93 -7.79
N PHE A 78 6.33 5.84 -6.85
CA PHE A 78 5.38 5.57 -5.77
C PHE A 78 3.97 5.29 -6.30
N ILE A 79 3.47 6.12 -7.23
CA ILE A 79 2.15 5.92 -7.85
C ILE A 79 2.11 4.59 -8.62
N VAL A 80 3.16 4.26 -9.36
CA VAL A 80 3.24 2.99 -10.11
C VAL A 80 3.19 1.79 -9.18
N ILE A 81 3.96 1.82 -8.08
CA ILE A 81 3.98 0.73 -7.09
C ILE A 81 2.61 0.59 -6.42
N GLU A 82 1.97 1.70 -6.05
CA GLU A 82 0.64 1.69 -5.41
C GLU A 82 -0.44 1.09 -6.32
N VAL A 83 -0.48 1.52 -7.58
CA VAL A 83 -1.43 0.98 -8.58
C VAL A 83 -1.17 -0.50 -8.84
N LEU A 84 0.10 -0.90 -8.97
CA LEU A 84 0.47 -2.29 -9.21
C LEU A 84 0.09 -3.18 -8.02
N TYR A 85 0.32 -2.70 -6.79
CA TYR A 85 -0.05 -3.40 -5.56
C TYR A 85 -1.57 -3.63 -5.46
N LEU A 86 -2.38 -2.58 -5.66
CA LEU A 86 -3.84 -2.70 -5.61
C LEU A 86 -4.39 -3.60 -6.74
N THR A 87 -3.79 -3.53 -7.92
CA THR A 87 -4.14 -4.42 -9.04
C THR A 87 -3.84 -5.88 -8.71
N ALA A 88 -2.68 -6.16 -8.11
CA ALA A 88 -2.31 -7.50 -7.68
C ALA A 88 -3.29 -8.04 -6.64
N LEU A 89 -3.69 -7.24 -5.65
CA LEU A 89 -4.69 -7.62 -4.66
C LEU A 89 -6.01 -8.01 -5.33
N VAL A 90 -6.56 -7.16 -6.20
CA VAL A 90 -7.83 -7.40 -6.89
C VAL A 90 -7.77 -8.68 -7.72
N LEU A 91 -6.65 -8.93 -8.39
CA LEU A 91 -6.44 -10.12 -9.21
C LEU A 91 -6.41 -11.40 -8.38
N VAL A 92 -5.74 -11.38 -7.21
CA VAL A 92 -5.72 -12.51 -6.26
C VAL A 92 -7.13 -12.80 -5.76
N LYS A 93 -7.90 -11.78 -5.36
CA LYS A 93 -9.32 -11.95 -4.94
C LYS A 93 -10.16 -12.57 -6.04
N ALA A 94 -10.01 -12.07 -7.28
CA ALA A 94 -10.71 -12.60 -8.45
C ALA A 94 -10.36 -14.07 -8.72
N ALA A 95 -9.09 -14.47 -8.60
CA ALA A 95 -8.66 -15.85 -8.76
C ALA A 95 -9.32 -16.79 -7.72
N ILE A 96 -9.38 -16.36 -6.45
CA ILE A 96 -10.04 -17.12 -5.36
C ILE A 96 -11.54 -17.26 -5.63
N LEU A 97 -12.22 -16.16 -6.00
CA LEU A 97 -13.65 -16.16 -6.34
C LEU A 97 -13.96 -17.06 -7.54
N CYS A 98 -13.11 -17.04 -8.58
CA CYS A 98 -13.21 -17.96 -9.73
C CYS A 98 -13.08 -19.43 -9.30
N PHE A 99 -12.16 -19.73 -8.39
CA PHE A 99 -12.02 -21.07 -7.83
C PHE A 99 -13.29 -21.51 -7.07
N PHE A 100 -13.89 -20.60 -6.29
CA PHE A 100 -15.16 -20.84 -5.59
C PHE A 100 -16.33 -21.14 -6.54
N LEU A 101 -16.43 -20.45 -7.68
CA LEU A 101 -17.46 -20.74 -8.70
C LEU A 101 -17.29 -22.12 -9.34
N ARG A 102 -16.04 -22.56 -9.53
CA ARG A 102 -15.71 -23.85 -10.12
C ARG A 102 -16.05 -25.00 -9.18
N ILE A 103 -15.79 -24.85 -7.88
CA ILE A 103 -15.95 -25.93 -6.92
C ILE A 103 -17.37 -26.04 -6.33
N PHE A 104 -18.06 -24.90 -6.15
CA PHE A 104 -19.42 -24.88 -5.61
C PHE A 104 -20.44 -24.69 -6.75
N PRO A 105 -21.21 -25.73 -7.10
CA PRO A 105 -22.28 -25.62 -8.08
C PRO A 105 -23.56 -24.95 -7.55
N ASP A 106 -23.61 -24.54 -6.28
CA ASP A 106 -24.82 -23.97 -5.67
C ASP A 106 -25.20 -22.63 -6.31
N HIS A 107 -26.46 -22.49 -6.73
CA HIS A 107 -26.92 -21.34 -7.51
C HIS A 107 -26.94 -20.04 -6.70
N LYS A 108 -27.38 -20.09 -5.43
CA LYS A 108 -27.41 -18.91 -4.56
C LYS A 108 -25.99 -18.44 -4.26
N PHE A 109 -25.10 -19.37 -3.94
CA PHE A 109 -23.69 -19.08 -3.73
C PHE A 109 -23.02 -18.47 -4.97
N ARG A 110 -23.31 -19.00 -6.16
CA ARG A 110 -22.76 -18.46 -7.42
C ARG A 110 -23.17 -17.02 -7.70
N ILE A 111 -24.41 -16.63 -7.37
CA ILE A 111 -24.87 -15.24 -7.49
C ILE A 111 -24.08 -14.34 -6.54
N VAL A 112 -23.92 -14.74 -5.26
CA VAL A 112 -23.17 -13.96 -4.27
C VAL A 112 -21.71 -13.79 -4.68
N VAL A 113 -21.06 -14.87 -5.15
CA VAL A 113 -19.65 -14.84 -5.60
C VAL A 113 -19.48 -13.97 -6.85
N LYS A 114 -20.36 -14.09 -7.85
CA LYS A 114 -20.34 -13.21 -9.03
C LYS A 114 -20.58 -11.75 -8.66
N GLY A 115 -21.51 -11.48 -7.74
CA GLY A 115 -21.76 -10.13 -7.23
C GLY A 115 -20.53 -9.54 -6.53
N THR A 116 -19.86 -10.34 -5.70
CA THR A 116 -18.61 -9.94 -5.02
C THR A 116 -17.49 -9.68 -6.03
N MET A 117 -17.39 -10.47 -7.09
CA MET A 117 -16.41 -10.28 -8.17
C MET A 117 -16.63 -8.97 -8.92
N VAL A 118 -17.88 -8.65 -9.29
CA VAL A 118 -18.23 -7.37 -9.94
C VAL A 118 -17.96 -6.21 -9.00
N PHE A 119 -18.34 -6.30 -7.72
CA PHE A 119 -18.10 -5.26 -6.73
C PHE A 119 -16.60 -4.96 -6.55
N ASN A 120 -15.76 -6.01 -6.46
CA ASN A 120 -14.31 -5.87 -6.38
C ASN A 120 -13.72 -5.18 -7.63
N ALA A 121 -14.22 -5.54 -8.82
CA ALA A 121 -13.81 -4.89 -10.07
C ALA A 121 -14.23 -3.40 -10.12
N LEU A 122 -15.43 -3.06 -9.64
CA LEU A 122 -15.92 -1.68 -9.59
C LEU A 122 -15.06 -0.80 -8.66
N ILE A 123 -14.63 -1.32 -7.51
CA ILE A 123 -13.71 -0.62 -6.60
C ILE A 123 -12.39 -0.33 -7.30
N TRP A 124 -11.83 -1.32 -8.00
CA TRP A 124 -10.57 -1.17 -8.73
C TRP A 124 -10.68 -0.13 -9.85
N VAL A 125 -11.75 -0.17 -10.66
CA VAL A 125 -12.01 0.82 -11.71
C VAL A 125 -12.17 2.21 -11.11
N GLY A 126 -12.89 2.35 -10.01
CA GLY A 126 -13.06 3.63 -9.31
C GLY A 126 -11.72 4.21 -8.83
N PHE A 127 -10.85 3.37 -8.26
CA PHE A 127 -9.50 3.78 -7.87
C PHE A 127 -8.65 4.22 -9.07
N PHE A 128 -8.69 3.45 -10.16
CA PHE A 128 -7.94 3.76 -11.38
C PHE A 128 -8.36 5.10 -11.97
N ILE A 129 -9.67 5.36 -12.02
CA ILE A 129 -10.23 6.64 -12.46
C ILE A 129 -9.78 7.77 -11.54
N PHE A 130 -9.84 7.59 -10.22
CA PHE A 130 -9.41 8.59 -9.25
C PHE A 130 -7.94 8.97 -9.40
N VAL A 131 -7.06 7.98 -9.58
CA VAL A 131 -5.63 8.20 -9.86
C VAL A 131 -5.45 8.95 -11.19
N PHE A 132 -6.18 8.55 -12.24
CA PHE A 132 -6.11 9.19 -13.55
C PHE A 132 -6.52 10.67 -13.50
N PHE A 133 -7.59 10.99 -12.78
CA PHE A 133 -8.04 12.38 -12.60
C PHE A 133 -7.09 13.21 -11.72
N GLN A 134 -6.43 12.62 -10.73
CA GLN A 134 -5.43 13.34 -9.92
C GLN A 134 -4.16 13.70 -10.70
N ILE A 135 -3.87 12.99 -11.78
CA ILE A 135 -2.72 13.25 -12.64
C ILE A 135 -2.95 14.50 -13.53
N GLN A 136 -4.14 15.13 -13.50
CA GLN A 136 -4.48 16.36 -14.22
C GLN A 136 -4.97 17.46 -13.24
N PRO A 137 -4.17 18.50 -12.91
CA PRO A 137 -2.97 18.99 -13.59
C PRO A 137 -1.69 18.42 -12.96
N PHE A 138 -0.86 17.81 -13.79
CA PHE A 138 0.46 17.27 -13.47
C PHE A 138 1.37 18.26 -12.71
N SER A 139 1.17 19.57 -12.91
CA SER A 139 1.96 20.63 -12.27
C SER A 139 1.53 20.96 -10.83
N LEU A 140 0.27 20.75 -10.46
CA LEU A 140 -0.23 21.09 -9.11
C LEU A 140 0.06 19.98 -8.08
N PHE A 141 0.12 18.72 -8.50
CA PHE A 141 0.62 17.64 -7.65
C PHE A 141 2.10 17.87 -7.29
N TRP A 142 2.87 18.34 -8.27
CA TRP A 142 4.31 18.60 -8.16
C TRP A 142 4.64 19.84 -7.31
N ASN A 143 3.93 20.95 -7.53
CA ASN A 143 4.14 22.23 -6.81
C ASN A 143 3.25 22.40 -5.57
N GLY A 144 2.31 21.48 -5.33
CA GLY A 144 1.35 21.56 -4.23
C GLY A 144 1.98 21.43 -2.85
N TRP A 145 3.16 20.81 -2.73
CA TRP A 145 3.90 20.70 -1.47
C TRP A 145 4.44 22.06 -0.98
N GLN A 146 4.62 23.04 -1.89
CA GLN A 146 5.16 24.38 -1.57
C GLN A 146 4.08 25.41 -1.20
N GLN A 147 2.78 25.10 -1.32
CA GLN A 147 1.68 26.04 -1.03
C GLN A 147 0.67 25.45 -0.04
N LYS A 148 0.08 26.29 0.82
CA LYS A 148 -1.01 25.95 1.78
C LYS A 148 -2.21 25.20 1.17
N LYS A 149 -2.34 25.17 -0.16
CA LYS A 149 -3.34 24.36 -0.90
C LYS A 149 -3.02 22.85 -0.94
N GLY A 150 -1.77 22.44 -0.71
CA GLY A 150 -1.36 21.04 -0.66
C GLY A 150 -1.96 20.26 0.51
N HIS A 151 -2.23 20.93 1.63
CA HIS A 151 -2.89 20.31 2.78
C HIS A 151 -4.31 19.85 2.41
N LEU A 152 -5.07 20.67 1.66
CA LEU A 152 -6.44 20.36 1.24
C LEU A 152 -6.50 19.16 0.29
N ILE A 153 -5.53 19.03 -0.63
CA ILE A 153 -5.45 17.91 -1.59
C ILE A 153 -5.03 16.61 -0.87
N LEU A 154 -4.12 16.69 0.10
CA LEU A 154 -3.74 15.57 0.97
C LEU A 154 -4.89 15.07 1.83
N THR A 155 -5.62 15.99 2.47
CA THR A 155 -6.78 15.62 3.28
C THR A 155 -7.84 14.97 2.39
N GLY A 156 -8.04 15.45 1.16
CA GLY A 156 -8.90 14.82 0.16
C GLY A 156 -8.46 13.39 -0.23
N PHE A 157 -7.16 13.19 -0.49
CA PHE A 157 -6.58 11.88 -0.78
C PHE A 157 -6.76 10.92 0.40
N THR A 158 -6.37 11.33 1.60
CA THR A 158 -6.49 10.52 2.82
C THR A 158 -7.94 10.17 3.13
N ASN A 159 -8.88 11.11 2.95
CA ASN A 159 -10.31 10.88 3.17
C ASN A 159 -10.93 9.90 2.16
N PHE A 160 -10.36 9.76 0.97
CA PHE A 160 -10.83 8.79 -0.03
C PHE A 160 -10.14 7.43 0.12
N THR A 161 -8.82 7.42 0.34
CA THR A 161 -8.01 6.19 0.40
C THR A 161 -8.21 5.41 1.71
N LEU A 162 -8.42 6.07 2.86
CA LEU A 162 -8.66 5.38 4.14
C LEU A 162 -9.94 4.51 4.12
N PRO A 163 -11.12 5.03 3.70
CA PRO A 163 -12.31 4.21 3.58
C PRO A 163 -12.15 3.08 2.56
N LEU A 164 -11.51 3.34 1.42
CA LEU A 164 -11.23 2.31 0.41
C LEU A 164 -10.36 1.17 0.98
N ALA A 165 -9.35 1.50 1.78
CA ALA A 165 -8.54 0.50 2.48
C ALA A 165 -9.38 -0.32 3.47
N GLY A 166 -10.27 0.33 4.22
CA GLY A 166 -11.23 -0.33 5.11
C GLY A 166 -12.17 -1.29 4.37
N ILE A 167 -12.73 -0.87 3.24
CA ILE A 167 -13.60 -1.71 2.40
C ILE A 167 -12.83 -2.92 1.86
N ASN A 168 -11.59 -2.74 1.44
CA ASN A 168 -10.75 -3.83 0.96
C ASN A 168 -10.49 -4.87 2.07
N LEU A 169 -10.20 -4.42 3.30
CA LEU A 169 -10.04 -5.30 4.45
C LEU A 169 -11.33 -6.06 4.79
N VAL A 170 -12.47 -5.37 4.76
CA VAL A 170 -13.79 -6.01 4.98
C VAL A 170 -14.06 -7.07 3.90
N LEU A 171 -13.69 -6.81 2.64
CA LEU A 171 -13.79 -7.80 1.57
C LEU A 171 -12.90 -9.02 1.82
N ASP A 172 -11.70 -8.83 2.38
CA ASP A 172 -10.84 -9.96 2.76
C ASP A 172 -11.49 -10.83 3.83
N ILE A 173 -12.07 -10.22 4.87
CA ILE A 173 -12.82 -10.94 5.91
C ILE A 173 -14.05 -11.64 5.30
N TRP A 174 -14.79 -10.96 4.41
CA TRP A 174 -15.94 -11.52 3.72
C TRP A 174 -15.60 -12.77 2.88
N MET A 175 -14.46 -12.74 2.18
CA MET A 175 -13.97 -13.89 1.42
C MET A 175 -13.60 -15.08 2.31
N LEU A 176 -13.18 -14.86 3.56
CA LEU A 176 -12.94 -15.93 4.53
C LEU A 176 -14.26 -16.52 5.07
N ILE A 177 -15.29 -15.70 5.23
CA ILE A 177 -16.62 -16.14 5.72
C ILE A 177 -17.38 -16.92 4.64
N LEU A 178 -17.25 -16.54 3.37
CA LEU A 178 -17.91 -17.19 2.23
C LEU A 178 -17.81 -18.73 2.24
N PRO A 179 -16.61 -19.35 2.29
CA PRO A 179 -16.48 -20.81 2.32
C PRO A 179 -16.98 -21.44 3.64
N MET A 180 -16.87 -20.73 4.77
CA MET A 180 -17.38 -21.18 6.08
C MET A 180 -18.90 -21.27 6.11
N SER A 181 -19.60 -20.32 5.49
CA SER A 181 -21.07 -20.32 5.41
C SER A 181 -21.62 -21.57 4.69
N GLN A 182 -20.91 -22.05 3.66
CA GLN A 182 -21.28 -23.26 2.92
C GLN A 182 -21.00 -24.55 3.70
N LEU A 183 -20.02 -24.54 4.62
CA LEU A 183 -19.70 -25.67 5.48
C LEU A 183 -20.74 -25.89 6.59
N TRP A 184 -21.36 -24.83 7.10
CA TRP A 184 -22.38 -24.91 8.15
C TRP A 184 -23.80 -25.17 7.64
N GLY A 185 -24.17 -24.59 6.50
CA GLY A 185 -25.55 -24.65 6.03
C GLY A 185 -25.98 -25.98 5.41
N MET A 186 -25.05 -26.91 5.17
CA MET A 186 -25.29 -27.94 4.16
C MET A 186 -24.38 -29.16 4.40
N GLY A 187 -24.96 -30.27 4.87
CA GLY A 187 -24.28 -31.55 5.08
C GLY A 187 -23.77 -32.20 3.79
N LEU A 188 -22.73 -31.62 3.17
CA LEU A 188 -22.25 -32.04 1.86
C LEU A 188 -21.12 -33.07 1.89
N LYS A 189 -21.26 -34.03 0.97
CA LYS A 189 -20.39 -35.18 0.69
C LYS A 189 -18.91 -34.81 0.59
N LEU A 190 -18.06 -35.68 1.16
CA LEU A 190 -16.58 -35.61 1.29
C LEU A 190 -15.79 -35.01 0.10
N LYS A 191 -16.31 -35.09 -1.13
CA LYS A 191 -15.67 -34.49 -2.33
C LYS A 191 -15.55 -32.96 -2.27
N LYS A 192 -16.41 -32.25 -1.53
CA LYS A 192 -16.30 -30.78 -1.34
C LYS A 192 -15.37 -30.37 -0.20
N LYS A 193 -15.16 -31.25 0.78
CA LYS A 193 -14.17 -31.05 1.86
C LYS A 193 -12.73 -31.02 1.31
N LEU A 194 -12.49 -31.75 0.22
CA LEU A 194 -11.16 -31.90 -0.39
C LEU A 194 -10.62 -30.60 -1.03
N GLY A 195 -11.45 -29.74 -1.61
CA GLY A 195 -10.97 -28.49 -2.20
C GLY A 195 -10.69 -27.39 -1.18
N VAL A 196 -11.38 -27.39 -0.04
CA VAL A 196 -11.01 -26.53 1.10
C VAL A 196 -9.68 -26.99 1.68
N ILE A 197 -9.48 -28.31 1.81
CA ILE A 197 -8.21 -28.89 2.24
C ILE A 197 -7.09 -28.54 1.24
N SER A 198 -7.31 -28.64 -0.08
CA SER A 198 -6.26 -28.30 -1.06
C SER A 198 -5.90 -26.82 -1.08
N MET A 199 -6.86 -25.91 -0.87
CA MET A 199 -6.55 -24.47 -0.76
C MET A 199 -5.71 -24.15 0.47
N PHE A 200 -5.97 -24.81 1.61
CA PHE A 200 -5.15 -24.67 2.81
C PHE A 200 -3.76 -25.32 2.67
N SER A 201 -3.65 -26.44 1.95
CA SER A 201 -2.35 -27.09 1.72
C SER A 201 -1.40 -26.26 0.85
N VAL A 202 -1.91 -25.48 -0.11
CA VAL A 202 -1.07 -24.60 -0.95
C VAL A 202 -0.60 -23.36 -0.19
N GLY A 203 -1.34 -22.90 0.83
CA GLY A 203 -0.93 -21.76 1.65
C GLY A 203 0.09 -22.09 2.75
N ILE A 204 0.37 -23.37 3.00
CA ILE A 204 1.32 -23.85 4.02
C ILE A 204 2.69 -24.21 3.42
N LEU A 205 2.77 -24.40 2.10
CA LEU A 205 4.00 -24.72 1.36
C LEU A 205 4.65 -23.45 0.79
#